data_AF-A0AA96X3G3-F1
#
_entry.id   AF-A0AA96X3G3-F1
#
_cell.length_a   1.000
_cell.length_b   1.000
_cell.length_c   1.000
_cell.angle_alpha   90.00
_cell.angle_beta   90.00
_cell.angle_gamma   90.00
#
_symmetry.space_group_name_H-M   'P 1'
#
loop_
_entity.id
_entity.type
_entity.pdbx_description
1 polymer ?
#
loop_
_entity_poly.entity_id
_entity_poly.type
_entity_poly.pdbx_seq_one_letter_code
_entity_poly.pdbx_strand_id
1 'polypeptide(L)'
;MSKAPLRIIRRSKLFKIYQTLLRKGEVGNAEAETLLAAAVVFLNHENPDILALGYRIIVMYSNLTGDYRPLYDVAIGRGYMPIVATTHKNLVENGNSENFFTEYFSSLLDLYEKDGSILTEQQLDLNSFFDENKTSDLSVTAPTSYGKSELISGFCNKNLQSNICILVPTKALLAQTKQRLLQKNQRTKVGLF
;
A
#
# COMPACT_ATOMS: atom_id res chain seq x y z
N MET A 1 -1.44 18.21 22.00
CA MET A 1 -0.65 18.64 20.81
C MET A 1 0.52 19.51 21.27
N SER A 2 1.73 18.96 21.37
CA SER A 2 2.92 19.77 21.71
C SER A 2 3.33 20.59 20.48
N LYS A 3 3.17 21.92 20.58
CA LYS A 3 3.77 22.88 19.66
C LYS A 3 5.28 22.96 19.93
N ALA A 4 6.08 22.05 19.39
CA ALA A 4 7.51 22.31 19.13
C ALA A 4 8.20 21.19 18.29
N PRO A 5 9.04 21.54 17.29
CA PRO A 5 9.12 22.87 16.70
C PRO A 5 9.48 22.86 15.20
N LEU A 6 8.62 23.49 14.40
CA LEU A 6 8.97 24.05 13.10
C LEU A 6 10.27 24.89 13.16
N ARG A 7 10.65 25.40 14.35
CA ARG A 7 11.92 26.10 14.61
C ARG A 7 13.18 25.20 14.49
N ILE A 8 13.11 23.90 14.81
CA ILE A 8 14.22 22.95 14.58
C ILE A 8 14.31 22.64 13.09
N ILE A 9 13.18 22.45 12.41
CA ILE A 9 13.13 22.24 10.95
C ILE A 9 13.66 23.47 10.19
N ARG A 10 13.35 24.68 10.67
CA ARG A 10 13.82 25.93 10.04
C ARG A 10 15.31 26.21 10.27
N ARG A 11 15.91 25.65 11.32
CA ARG A 11 17.35 25.77 11.62
C ARG A 11 18.17 24.58 11.13
N SER A 12 17.53 23.47 10.78
CA SER A 12 18.22 22.31 10.25
C SER A 12 18.57 22.53 8.79
N LYS A 13 19.67 21.91 8.35
CA LYS A 13 20.06 21.84 6.93
C LYS A 13 19.12 20.90 6.15
N LEU A 14 17.88 20.69 6.59
CA LEU A 14 16.95 19.68 6.07
C LEU A 14 16.74 19.83 4.57
N PHE A 15 16.55 21.04 4.07
CA PHE A 15 16.38 21.26 2.64
C PHE A 15 17.61 20.81 1.84
N LYS A 16 18.82 21.09 2.35
CA LYS A 16 20.07 20.65 1.72
C LYS A 16 20.22 19.12 1.79
N ILE A 17 19.92 18.51 2.93
CA ILE A 17 19.96 17.05 3.12
C ILE A 17 18.95 16.37 2.18
N TYR A 18 17.74 16.91 2.09
CA TYR A 18 16.71 16.40 1.19
C TYR A 18 17.10 16.55 -0.29
N GLN A 19 17.80 17.63 -0.67
CA GLN A 19 18.39 17.74 -2.01
C GLN A 19 19.45 16.67 -2.26
N THR A 20 20.29 16.34 -1.28
CA THR A 20 21.24 15.22 -1.38
C THR A 20 20.50 13.90 -1.61
N LEU A 21 19.41 13.67 -0.86
CA LEU A 21 18.55 12.50 -1.00
C LEU A 21 17.94 12.38 -2.41
N LEU A 22 17.46 13.50 -2.97
CA LEU A 22 16.94 13.56 -4.34
C LEU A 22 18.01 13.24 -5.40
N ARG A 23 19.27 13.58 -5.12
CA ARG A 23 20.41 13.29 -5.99
C ARG A 23 21.00 11.89 -5.79
N LYS A 24 20.43 11.08 -4.88
CA LYS A 24 20.98 9.79 -4.45
C LYS A 24 22.43 9.87 -3.95
N GLY A 25 22.80 11.00 -3.34
CA GLY A 25 24.11 11.13 -2.70
C GLY A 25 24.14 10.37 -1.37
N GLU A 26 25.33 10.05 -0.88
CA GLU A 26 25.49 9.43 0.45
C GLU A 26 24.96 10.36 1.55
N VAL A 27 24.27 9.76 2.53
CA VAL A 27 23.69 10.46 3.68
C VAL A 27 24.39 9.93 4.93
N GLY A 28 25.10 10.80 5.65
CA GLY A 28 25.76 10.41 6.91
C GLY A 28 24.76 10.16 8.04
N ASN A 29 25.18 9.46 9.10
CA ASN A 29 24.28 9.10 10.22
C ASN A 29 23.55 10.29 10.86
N ALA A 30 24.25 11.41 11.12
CA ALA A 30 23.62 12.61 11.68
C ALA A 30 22.61 13.28 10.73
N GLU A 31 22.84 13.16 9.41
CA GLU A 31 21.92 13.65 8.40
C GLU A 31 20.69 12.74 8.29
N ALA A 32 20.88 11.42 8.40
CA ALA A 32 19.83 10.42 8.47
C ALA A 32 18.92 10.63 9.69
N GLU A 33 19.48 10.86 10.88
CA GLU A 33 18.71 11.18 12.08
C GLU A 33 17.85 12.43 11.91
N THR A 34 18.44 13.49 11.35
CA THR A 34 17.72 14.74 11.06
C THR A 34 16.58 14.52 10.05
N LEU A 35 16.84 13.71 9.03
CA LEU A 35 15.89 13.37 7.97
C LEU A 35 14.71 12.55 8.52
N LEU A 36 14.99 11.48 9.27
CA LEU A 36 13.98 10.61 9.87
C LEU A 36 13.16 11.35 10.94
N ALA A 37 13.80 12.19 11.76
CA ALA A 37 13.09 13.02 12.73
C ALA A 37 12.11 13.98 12.03
N ALA A 38 12.52 14.61 10.93
CA ALA A 38 11.62 15.44 10.13
C ALA A 38 10.49 14.61 9.50
N ALA A 39 10.79 13.42 8.99
CA ALA A 39 9.80 12.52 8.40
C ALA A 39 8.71 12.12 9.42
N VAL A 40 9.10 11.79 10.65
CA VAL A 40 8.14 11.47 11.73
C VAL A 40 7.23 12.67 12.04
N VAL A 41 7.77 13.88 12.09
CA VAL A 41 6.95 15.09 12.29
C VAL A 41 5.95 15.27 11.14
N PHE A 42 6.40 15.05 9.90
CA PHE A 42 5.55 15.19 8.72
C PHE A 42 4.47 14.11 8.63
N LEU A 43 4.80 12.85 8.97
CA LEU A 43 3.86 11.73 8.96
C LEU A 43 2.69 11.91 9.93
N ASN A 44 2.89 12.65 11.02
CA ASN A 44 1.87 12.94 12.04
C ASN A 44 1.12 14.25 11.77
N HIS A 45 1.32 14.88 10.61
CA HIS A 45 0.66 16.12 10.25
C HIS A 45 -0.71 15.85 9.59
N GLU A 46 -1.72 16.67 9.90
CA GLU A 46 -3.09 16.49 9.39
C GLU A 46 -3.22 16.76 7.88
N ASN A 47 -2.42 17.70 7.36
CA ASN A 47 -2.38 17.98 5.93
C ASN A 47 -1.83 16.77 5.13
N PRO A 48 -2.59 16.23 4.15
CA PRO A 48 -2.23 15.03 3.41
C PRO A 48 -0.96 15.19 2.56
N ASP A 49 -0.68 16.39 2.05
CA ASP A 49 0.53 16.66 1.25
C ASP A 49 1.79 16.62 2.11
N ILE A 50 1.70 17.12 3.34
CA ILE A 50 2.80 17.09 4.31
C ILE A 50 3.04 15.64 4.77
N LEU A 51 1.97 14.91 5.06
CA LEU A 51 2.04 13.48 5.38
C LEU A 51 2.68 12.68 4.23
N ALA A 52 2.27 12.95 2.99
CA ALA A 52 2.85 12.33 1.80
C ALA A 52 4.35 12.65 1.65
N LEU A 53 4.77 13.87 1.99
CA LEU A 53 6.18 14.24 2.02
C LEU A 53 6.95 13.43 3.08
N GLY A 54 6.41 13.28 4.29
CA GLY A 54 7.01 12.44 5.33
C GLY A 54 7.20 11.00 4.87
N TYR A 55 6.16 10.42 4.28
CA TYR A 55 6.21 9.06 3.72
C TYR A 55 7.24 8.94 2.58
N ARG A 56 7.27 9.92 1.67
CA ARG A 56 8.25 9.96 0.58
C ARG A 56 9.68 9.96 1.09
N ILE A 57 9.97 10.73 2.13
CA ILE A 57 11.29 10.80 2.75
C ILE A 57 11.72 9.42 3.27
N ILE A 58 10.83 8.72 3.98
CA ILE A 58 11.08 7.36 4.50
C ILE A 58 11.42 6.40 3.34
N VAL A 59 10.59 6.37 2.29
CA VAL A 59 10.80 5.49 1.14
C VAL A 59 12.14 5.78 0.46
N MET A 60 12.45 7.05 0.24
CA MET A 60 13.71 7.47 -0.39
C MET A 60 14.92 7.11 0.48
N TYR A 61 14.83 7.31 1.80
CA TYR A 61 15.87 6.94 2.75
C TYR A 61 16.14 5.44 2.71
N SER A 62 15.10 4.60 2.81
CA SER A 62 15.24 3.15 2.80
C SER A 62 15.83 2.62 1.50
N ASN A 63 15.40 3.17 0.36
CA ASN A 63 15.96 2.78 -0.94
C ASN A 63 17.42 3.22 -1.13
N LEU A 64 17.84 4.32 -0.52
CA LEU A 64 19.21 4.82 -0.62
C LEU A 64 20.17 4.06 0.30
N THR A 65 19.76 3.82 1.54
CA THR A 65 20.62 3.26 2.59
C THR A 65 20.54 1.74 2.70
N GLY A 66 19.50 1.12 2.13
CA GLY A 66 19.16 -0.29 2.35
C GLY A 66 18.50 -0.55 3.70
N ASP A 67 18.37 0.46 4.57
CA ASP A 67 17.70 0.32 5.86
C ASP A 67 16.17 0.45 5.71
N TYR A 68 15.50 -0.69 5.63
CA TYR A 68 14.05 -0.76 5.48
C TYR A 68 13.27 -0.72 6.80
N ARG A 69 13.93 -0.68 7.96
CA ARG A 69 13.23 -0.64 9.27
C ARG A 69 12.25 0.53 9.39
N PRO A 70 12.61 1.79 9.01
CA PRO A 70 11.67 2.90 9.10
C PRO A 70 10.47 2.74 8.15
N LEU A 71 10.68 2.18 6.96
CA LEU A 71 9.60 1.93 6.01
C LEU A 71 8.66 0.83 6.50
N TYR A 72 9.23 -0.22 7.08
CA TYR A 72 8.49 -1.33 7.68
C TYR A 72 7.56 -0.84 8.80
N ASP A 73 8.08 -0.06 9.75
CA ASP A 73 7.29 0.48 10.87
C ASP A 73 6.14 1.37 10.39
N VAL A 74 6.41 2.25 9.43
CA VAL A 74 5.39 3.14 8.84
C VAL A 74 4.36 2.36 8.04
N ALA A 75 4.77 1.31 7.33
CA ALA A 75 3.87 0.48 6.53
C ALA A 75 2.90 -0.31 7.41
N ILE A 76 3.37 -0.89 8.52
CA ILE A 76 2.51 -1.59 9.49
C ILE A 76 1.49 -0.61 10.06
N GLY A 77 1.93 0.55 10.57
CA GLY A 77 1.04 1.52 11.21
C GLY A 77 0.01 2.15 10.27
N ARG A 78 0.15 1.95 8.95
CA ARG A 78 -0.77 2.45 7.92
C ARG A 78 -1.56 1.34 7.22
N GLY A 79 -1.39 0.08 7.63
CA GLY A 79 -2.04 -1.05 6.98
C GLY A 79 -1.55 -1.31 5.54
N TYR A 80 -0.34 -0.88 5.18
CA TYR A 80 0.27 -1.11 3.88
C TYR A 80 0.95 -2.49 3.82
N MET A 81 0.18 -3.53 4.11
CA MET A 81 0.70 -4.89 4.29
C MET A 81 1.49 -5.48 3.10
N PRO A 82 1.22 -5.13 1.83
CA PRO A 82 2.10 -5.54 0.72
C PRO A 82 3.54 -5.02 0.87
N ILE A 83 3.70 -3.82 1.43
CA ILE A 83 5.01 -3.22 1.71
C ILE A 83 5.64 -3.90 2.92
N VAL A 84 4.84 -4.21 3.95
CA VAL A 84 5.29 -5.01 5.10
C VAL A 84 5.86 -6.36 4.63
N ALA A 85 5.13 -7.09 3.78
CA ALA A 85 5.58 -8.38 3.26
C ALA A 85 6.89 -8.32 2.49
N THR A 86 7.08 -7.27 1.67
CA THR A 86 8.31 -7.10 0.89
C THR A 86 9.49 -6.65 1.74
N THR A 87 9.28 -5.72 2.66
CA THR A 87 10.35 -5.23 3.56
C THR A 87 10.71 -6.26 4.63
N HIS A 88 9.75 -7.04 5.14
CA HIS A 88 9.99 -8.12 6.08
C HIS A 88 10.96 -9.17 5.52
N LYS A 89 10.75 -9.60 4.27
CA LYS A 89 11.67 -10.52 3.58
C LYS A 89 13.11 -9.98 3.57
N ASN A 90 13.28 -8.71 3.21
CA ASN A 90 14.59 -8.06 3.23
C ASN A 90 15.19 -8.00 4.65
N LEU A 91 14.38 -7.78 5.69
CA LEU A 91 14.86 -7.73 7.08
C LEU A 91 15.29 -9.10 7.60
N VAL A 92 14.55 -10.16 7.26
CA VAL A 92 14.86 -11.55 7.62
C VAL A 92 16.12 -12.03 6.88
N GLU A 93 16.27 -11.71 5.59
CA GLU A 93 17.46 -12.07 4.81
C GLU A 93 18.75 -11.41 5.32
N ASN A 94 18.65 -10.21 5.91
CA ASN A 94 19.79 -9.46 6.43
C ASN A 94 20.07 -9.71 7.93
N GLY A 95 19.26 -10.51 8.63
CA GLY A 95 19.36 -10.75 10.07
C GLY A 95 19.22 -12.23 10.43
N ASN A 96 20.23 -12.79 11.12
CA ASN A 96 20.13 -14.12 11.71
C ASN A 96 19.10 -14.12 12.85
N SER A 97 17.98 -14.83 12.67
CA SER A 97 17.29 -15.73 13.61
C SER A 97 15.76 -15.65 13.47
N GLU A 98 15.16 -16.84 13.35
CA GLU A 98 13.74 -17.09 13.63
C GLU A 98 13.40 -16.53 15.02
N ASN A 99 12.87 -15.31 15.06
CA ASN A 99 12.44 -14.65 16.27
C ASN A 99 10.91 -14.67 16.33
N PHE A 100 10.36 -14.60 17.56
CA PHE A 100 8.91 -14.49 17.78
C PHE A 100 8.25 -13.45 16.86
N PHE A 101 8.90 -12.30 16.65
CA PHE A 101 8.38 -11.26 15.79
C PHE A 101 8.26 -11.70 14.32
N THR A 102 9.23 -12.44 13.79
CA THR A 102 9.19 -12.95 12.42
C THR A 102 7.97 -13.86 12.20
N GLU A 103 7.75 -14.80 13.11
CA GLU A 103 6.60 -15.71 13.07
C GLU A 103 5.27 -14.97 13.30
N TYR A 104 5.24 -14.05 14.27
CA TYR A 104 4.09 -13.20 14.52
C TYR A 104 3.70 -12.41 13.27
N PHE A 105 4.65 -11.75 12.61
CA PHE A 105 4.37 -10.97 11.42
C PHE A 105 4.03 -11.81 10.20
N SER A 106 4.60 -13.01 10.07
CA SER A 106 4.15 -13.97 9.06
C SER A 106 2.69 -14.34 9.26
N SER A 107 2.30 -14.72 10.49
CA SER A 107 0.90 -15.04 10.82
C SER A 107 -0.04 -13.84 10.66
N LEU A 108 0.46 -12.61 10.92
CA LEU A 108 -0.30 -11.39 10.69
C LEU A 108 -0.56 -11.19 9.19
N LEU A 109 0.43 -11.44 8.33
CA LEU A 109 0.29 -11.28 6.88
C LEU A 109 -0.74 -12.23 6.28
N ASP A 110 -0.89 -13.44 6.84
CA ASP A 110 -1.90 -14.40 6.41
C ASP A 110 -3.33 -13.84 6.56
N LEU A 111 -3.58 -12.99 7.55
CA LEU A 111 -4.88 -12.32 7.73
C LEU A 111 -5.19 -11.32 6.60
N TYR A 112 -4.17 -10.89 5.86
CA TYR A 112 -4.30 -9.95 4.75
C TYR A 112 -4.17 -10.60 3.38
N GLU A 113 -3.99 -11.92 3.32
CA GLU A 113 -3.93 -12.65 2.07
C GLU A 113 -5.34 -13.01 1.56
N LYS A 114 -5.62 -12.66 0.30
CA LYS A 114 -6.84 -13.06 -0.41
C LYS A 114 -6.48 -13.43 -1.85
N ASP A 115 -6.90 -14.62 -2.29
CA ASP A 115 -6.64 -15.15 -3.63
C ASP A 115 -5.14 -15.10 -4.04
N GLY A 116 -4.23 -15.40 -3.11
CA GLY A 116 -2.78 -15.39 -3.35
C GLY A 116 -2.16 -13.99 -3.45
N SER A 117 -2.89 -12.94 -3.05
CA SER A 117 -2.43 -11.56 -3.02
C SER A 117 -2.58 -10.97 -1.62
N ILE A 118 -1.51 -10.37 -1.12
CA ILE A 118 -1.55 -9.60 0.14
C ILE A 118 -2.21 -8.26 -0.17
N LEU A 119 -3.22 -7.89 0.61
CA LEU A 119 -4.01 -6.68 0.43
C LEU A 119 -3.64 -5.62 1.47
N THR A 120 -3.92 -4.34 1.17
CA THR A 120 -3.90 -3.31 2.21
C THR A 120 -5.11 -3.46 3.13
N GLU A 121 -5.02 -2.90 4.34
CA GLU A 121 -6.14 -2.87 5.29
C GLU A 121 -7.40 -2.25 4.65
N GLN A 122 -7.26 -1.10 4.00
CA GLN A 122 -8.36 -0.44 3.30
C GLN A 122 -8.97 -1.28 2.15
N GLN A 123 -8.17 -2.13 1.50
CA GLN A 123 -8.67 -3.04 0.47
C GLN A 123 -9.45 -4.21 1.09
N LEU A 124 -9.05 -4.71 2.26
CA LEU A 124 -9.83 -5.70 3.01
C LEU A 124 -11.15 -5.12 3.51
N ASP A 125 -11.14 -3.90 4.05
CA ASP A 125 -12.34 -3.22 4.51
C ASP A 125 -13.33 -3.06 3.36
N LEU A 126 -12.85 -2.60 2.21
CA LEU A 126 -13.66 -2.45 1.01
C LEU A 126 -14.25 -3.79 0.54
N ASN A 127 -13.45 -4.86 0.57
CA ASN A 127 -13.90 -6.20 0.23
C ASN A 127 -14.97 -6.72 1.19
N SER A 128 -14.80 -6.48 2.48
CA SER A 128 -15.73 -6.91 3.53
C SER A 128 -17.05 -6.15 3.42
N PHE A 129 -16.99 -4.83 3.27
CA PHE A 129 -18.16 -3.98 3.00
C PHE A 129 -18.95 -4.45 1.77
N PHE A 130 -18.26 -4.80 0.68
CA PHE A 130 -18.90 -5.30 -0.53
C PHE A 130 -19.52 -6.69 -0.32
N ASP A 131 -18.80 -7.62 0.33
CA ASP A 131 -19.28 -8.99 0.58
C ASP A 131 -20.51 -9.00 1.53
N GLU A 132 -20.60 -8.06 2.48
CA GLU A 132 -21.73 -7.88 3.42
C GLU A 132 -22.99 -7.30 2.74
N ASN A 133 -22.84 -6.39 1.78
CA ASN A 133 -23.94 -5.66 1.14
C ASN A 133 -24.32 -6.19 -0.25
N LYS A 134 -23.83 -7.38 -0.62
CA LYS A 134 -23.96 -7.96 -1.97
C LYS A 134 -25.39 -8.26 -2.43
N THR A 135 -26.36 -8.30 -1.51
CA THR A 135 -27.77 -8.64 -1.80
C THR A 135 -28.65 -7.42 -2.07
N SER A 136 -28.09 -6.21 -1.95
CA SER A 136 -28.78 -4.93 -2.17
C SER A 136 -28.09 -4.11 -3.26
N ASP A 137 -28.76 -3.06 -3.71
CA ASP A 137 -28.15 -2.06 -4.57
C ASP A 137 -27.01 -1.35 -3.83
N LEU A 138 -25.80 -1.42 -4.39
CA LEU A 138 -24.58 -0.94 -3.75
C LEU A 138 -23.85 0.05 -4.66
N SER A 139 -23.47 1.19 -4.10
CA SER A 139 -22.59 2.16 -4.76
C SER A 139 -21.23 2.18 -4.09
N VAL A 140 -20.16 2.00 -4.87
CA VAL A 140 -18.78 1.98 -4.39
C VAL A 140 -17.99 3.10 -5.04
N THR A 141 -17.53 4.07 -4.23
CA THR A 141 -16.68 5.17 -4.66
C THR A 141 -15.30 5.04 -4.01
N ALA A 142 -14.26 4.87 -4.82
CA ALA A 142 -12.88 4.75 -4.33
C ALA A 142 -11.88 5.28 -5.37
N PRO A 143 -10.68 5.74 -4.97
CA PRO A 143 -9.61 6.13 -5.89
C PRO A 143 -9.17 5.00 -6.84
N THR A 144 -8.46 5.33 -7.93
CA THR A 144 -7.85 4.32 -8.81
C THR A 144 -6.89 3.45 -8.00
N SER A 145 -6.82 2.15 -8.32
CA SER A 145 -5.99 1.15 -7.63
C SER A 145 -6.48 0.68 -6.24
N TYR A 146 -7.62 1.18 -5.73
CA TYR A 146 -8.25 0.65 -4.50
C TYR A 146 -8.86 -0.77 -4.64
N GLY A 147 -8.69 -1.44 -5.78
CA GLY A 147 -9.20 -2.81 -5.96
C GLY A 147 -10.60 -2.90 -6.57
N LYS A 148 -11.16 -1.82 -7.14
CA LYS A 148 -12.51 -1.84 -7.74
C LYS A 148 -12.67 -2.87 -8.86
N SER A 149 -11.64 -3.06 -9.69
CA SER A 149 -11.70 -4.05 -10.77
C SER A 149 -11.54 -5.48 -10.26
N GLU A 150 -10.76 -5.65 -9.19
CA GLU A 150 -10.59 -6.89 -8.44
C GLU A 150 -11.91 -7.31 -7.78
N LEU A 151 -12.65 -6.38 -7.19
CA LEU A 151 -13.99 -6.57 -6.67
C LEU A 151 -14.95 -7.12 -7.73
N ILE A 152 -15.06 -6.44 -8.88
CA ILE A 152 -15.94 -6.87 -9.99
C ILE A 152 -15.56 -8.29 -10.44
N SER A 153 -14.27 -8.54 -10.64
CA SER A 153 -13.79 -9.85 -11.09
C SER A 153 -14.07 -10.95 -10.04
N GLY A 154 -13.89 -10.63 -8.75
CA GLY A 154 -14.18 -11.52 -7.64
C GLY A 154 -15.67 -11.83 -7.52
N PHE A 155 -16.53 -10.83 -7.69
CA PHE A 155 -17.98 -11.00 -7.71
C PHE A 155 -18.42 -11.93 -8.85
N CYS A 156 -17.88 -11.74 -10.06
CA CYS A 156 -18.16 -12.64 -11.17
C CYS A 156 -17.70 -14.08 -10.90
N ASN A 157 -16.51 -14.25 -10.33
CA ASN A 157 -15.96 -15.57 -10.02
C ASN A 157 -16.72 -16.32 -8.92
N LYS A 158 -17.31 -15.62 -7.96
CA LYS A 158 -18.15 -16.23 -6.91
C LYS A 158 -19.56 -16.59 -7.41
N ASN A 159 -20.02 -15.96 -8.49
CA ASN A 159 -21.39 -16.08 -9.01
C ASN A 159 -21.45 -16.68 -10.43
N LEU A 160 -20.68 -17.74 -10.69
CA LEU A 160 -20.56 -18.37 -12.02
C LEU A 160 -21.89 -18.90 -12.61
N GLN A 161 -22.89 -19.14 -11.76
CA GLN A 161 -24.22 -19.62 -12.17
C GLN A 161 -25.17 -18.47 -12.57
N SER A 162 -24.76 -17.22 -12.36
CA SER A 162 -25.57 -16.03 -12.64
C SER A 162 -25.19 -15.39 -13.97
N ASN A 163 -26.16 -14.78 -14.64
CA ASN A 163 -25.91 -13.92 -15.80
C ASN A 163 -25.58 -12.51 -15.30
N ILE A 164 -24.34 -12.06 -15.51
CA ILE A 164 -23.86 -10.77 -15.02
C ILE A 164 -23.61 -9.84 -16.21
N CYS A 165 -24.22 -8.66 -16.19
CA CYS A 165 -23.97 -7.60 -17.15
C CYS A 165 -23.00 -6.57 -16.56
N ILE A 166 -21.90 -6.30 -17.26
CA ILE A 166 -20.92 -5.28 -16.87
C ILE A 166 -20.93 -4.17 -17.90
N LEU A 167 -21.28 -2.96 -17.47
CA LEU A 167 -21.29 -1.77 -18.30
C LEU A 167 -20.03 -0.94 -18.03
N VAL A 168 -19.30 -0.60 -19.08
CA VAL A 168 -18.10 0.24 -19.00
C VAL A 168 -18.14 1.33 -20.08
N PRO A 169 -17.53 2.50 -19.85
CA PRO A 169 -17.76 3.67 -20.71
C PRO A 169 -17.06 3.60 -22.08
N THR A 170 -16.07 2.71 -22.28
CA THR A 170 -15.28 2.67 -23.53
C THR A 170 -15.04 1.24 -24.04
N LYS A 171 -14.86 1.12 -25.36
CA LYS A 171 -14.49 -0.16 -26.02
C LYS A 171 -13.16 -0.72 -25.53
N ALA A 172 -12.20 0.14 -25.19
CA ALA A 172 -10.92 -0.28 -24.64
C ALA A 172 -11.10 -0.95 -23.26
N LEU A 173 -11.95 -0.38 -22.40
CA LEU A 173 -12.26 -0.95 -21.09
C LEU A 173 -13.05 -2.26 -21.22
N LEU A 174 -13.92 -2.42 -22.23
CA LEU A 174 -14.60 -3.69 -22.51
C LEU A 174 -13.59 -4.80 -22.80
N ALA A 175 -12.63 -4.55 -23.70
CA ALA A 175 -11.59 -5.51 -24.05
C ALA A 175 -10.71 -5.88 -22.83
N GLN A 176 -10.28 -4.87 -22.06
CA GLN A 176 -9.50 -5.08 -20.82
C GLN A 176 -10.27 -5.89 -19.78
N THR A 177 -11.55 -5.58 -19.56
CA THR A 177 -12.40 -6.28 -18.59
C THR A 177 -12.61 -7.74 -18.99
N LYS A 178 -12.87 -8.01 -20.28
CA LYS A 178 -12.98 -9.38 -20.80
C LYS A 178 -11.68 -10.16 -20.59
N GLN A 179 -10.54 -9.60 -21.00
CA GLN A 179 -9.24 -10.26 -20.86
C GLN A 179 -8.97 -10.62 -19.40
N ARG A 180 -9.27 -9.69 -18.49
CA ARG A 180 -9.09 -9.86 -17.04
C ARG A 180 -9.95 -10.99 -16.47
N LEU A 181 -11.22 -11.07 -16.87
CA LEU A 181 -12.12 -12.15 -16.43
C LEU A 181 -11.68 -13.53 -16.93
N LEU A 182 -11.26 -13.61 -18.20
CA LEU A 182 -10.78 -14.86 -18.79
C LEU A 182 -9.45 -15.34 -18.18
N GLN A 183 -8.56 -14.41 -17.82
CA GLN A 183 -7.30 -14.76 -17.12
C GLN A 183 -7.56 -15.35 -15.74
N LYS A 184 -8.52 -14.79 -14.99
CA LYS A 184 -8.87 -15.32 -13.66
C LYS A 184 -9.65 -16.63 -13.72
N ASN A 185 -10.44 -16.88 -14.76
CA ASN A 185 -11.20 -18.12 -14.91
C ASN A 185 -11.49 -18.46 -16.39
N GLN A 186 -10.80 -19.48 -16.90
CA GLN A 186 -10.95 -19.94 -18.29
C GLN A 186 -12.31 -20.61 -18.59
N ARG A 187 -13.07 -20.99 -17.55
CA ARG A 187 -14.38 -21.65 -17.69
C ARG A 187 -15.54 -20.67 -17.90
N THR A 188 -15.31 -19.37 -17.71
CA THR A 188 -16.36 -18.33 -17.81
C THR A 188 -16.63 -17.99 -19.27
N LYS A 189 -17.89 -18.13 -19.71
CA LYS A 189 -18.33 -17.66 -21.04
C LYS A 189 -18.52 -16.14 -20.99
N VAL A 190 -17.65 -15.39 -21.67
CA VAL A 190 -17.72 -13.91 -21.70
C VAL A 190 -18.10 -13.42 -23.11
N GLY A 191 -19.33 -12.92 -23.24
CA GLY A 191 -19.83 -12.22 -24.43
C GLY A 191 -19.48 -10.74 -24.41
N LEU A 192 -19.28 -10.14 -25.59
CA LEU A 192 -19.20 -8.68 -25.77
C LEU A 192 -20.38 -8.25 -26.63
N PHE A 193 -21.07 -7.20 -26.20
CA PHE A 193 -22.19 -6.59 -26.90
C PHE A 193 -21.85 -5.13 -27.20
#